data_AF-A0A524JGK5-F1
#
_entry.id   AF-A0A524JGK5-F1
#
_cell.length_a   1.000
_cell.length_b   1.000
_cell.length_c   1.000
_cell.angle_alpha   90.00
_cell.angle_beta   90.00
_cell.angle_gamma   90.00
#
_symmetry.space_group_name_H-M   'P 1'
#
loop_
_entity.id
_entity.type
_entity.pdbx_description
1 polymer ?
#
loop_
_entity_poly.entity_id
_entity_poly.type
_entity_poly.pdbx_seq_one_letter_code
_entity_poly.pdbx_strand_id
1 'polypeptide(L)'
;MITLKTDRLIVRNFRIDDWQDLQEAIINYQASESAKYEDPWPTADDDMKGIVAWFAQGDEFLAVSLIDSGKVIGFVAINRRDDQV
;
A
#
# COMPACT_ATOMS: atom_id res chain seq x y z
N MET A 1 2.43 16.08 -3.81
CA MET A 1 1.24 15.27 -3.50
C MET A 1 0.67 14.76 -4.81
N ILE A 2 0.68 13.44 -5.01
CA ILE A 2 0.08 12.78 -6.19
C ILE A 2 -1.33 12.35 -5.83
N THR A 3 -2.29 12.60 -6.71
CA THR A 3 -3.64 12.07 -6.59
C THR A 3 -4.17 11.75 -7.98
N LEU A 4 -4.48 10.46 -8.20
CA LEU A 4 -5.13 9.96 -9.41
C LEU A 4 -6.50 9.41 -9.01
N LYS A 5 -7.52 9.71 -9.81
CA LYS A 5 -8.89 9.25 -9.55
C LYS A 5 -9.39 8.46 -10.75
N THR A 6 -10.03 7.33 -10.48
CA THR A 6 -10.77 6.53 -11.46
C THR A 6 -12.25 6.55 -11.11
N ASP A 7 -13.07 5.76 -11.82
CA ASP A 7 -14.49 5.62 -11.51
C ASP A 7 -14.75 5.08 -10.09
N ARG A 8 -13.81 4.28 -9.55
CA ARG A 8 -14.00 3.57 -8.25
C ARG A 8 -12.90 3.81 -7.23
N LEU A 9 -11.73 4.30 -7.66
CA LEU A 9 -10.53 4.34 -6.82
C LEU A 9 -9.92 5.73 -6.76
N ILE A 10 -9.29 6.03 -5.63
CA ILE A 10 -8.34 7.12 -5.46
C ILE A 10 -6.97 6.50 -5.16
N VAL A 11 -5.99 6.85 -5.98
CA VAL A 11 -4.57 6.53 -5.76
C VAL A 11 -3.87 7.79 -5.29
N ARG A 12 -3.26 7.74 -4.11
CA ARG A 12 -2.66 8.91 -3.44
C ARG A 12 -1.45 8.53 -2.62
N ASN A 13 -0.63 9.50 -2.21
CA ASN A 13 0.39 9.23 -1.19
C ASN A 13 -0.24 8.64 0.08
N PHE A 14 0.52 7.78 0.76
CA PHE A 14 0.14 7.23 2.06
C PHE A 14 0.02 8.32 3.13
N ARG A 15 -0.89 8.09 4.07
CA ARG A 15 -1.04 8.81 5.33
C ARG A 15 -0.72 7.83 6.45
N ILE A 16 -0.17 8.34 7.56
CA ILE A 16 0.21 7.51 8.71
C ILE A 16 -0.98 6.65 9.18
N ASP A 17 -2.19 7.21 9.12
CA ASP A 17 -3.43 6.58 9.57
C ASP A 17 -3.92 5.43 8.67
N ASP A 18 -3.33 5.23 7.48
CA ASP A 18 -3.71 4.16 6.54
C ASP A 18 -3.23 2.76 7.01
N TRP A 19 -2.46 2.68 8.11
CA TRP A 19 -1.79 1.45 8.53
C TRP A 19 -2.75 0.29 8.85
N GLN A 20 -3.92 0.58 9.42
CA GLN A 20 -4.90 -0.47 9.77
C GLN A 20 -5.53 -1.09 8.52
N ASP A 21 -5.93 -0.23 7.58
CA ASP A 21 -6.51 -0.67 6.31
C ASP A 21 -5.48 -1.45 5.47
N LEU A 22 -4.22 -0.99 5.44
CA LEU A 22 -3.15 -1.71 4.76
C LEU A 22 -2.86 -3.05 5.45
N GLN A 23 -2.80 -3.09 6.78
CA GLN A 23 -2.60 -4.33 7.55
C GLN A 23 -3.70 -5.35 7.24
N GLU A 24 -4.96 -4.93 7.22
CA GLU A 24 -6.08 -5.81 6.86
C GLU A 24 -5.91 -6.36 5.43
N ALA A 25 -5.53 -5.53 4.46
CA ALA A 25 -5.27 -5.96 3.09
C ALA A 25 -4.10 -6.97 3.01
N ILE A 26 -3.03 -6.73 3.75
CA ILE A 26 -1.86 -7.62 3.81
C ILE A 26 -2.20 -8.96 4.48
N ILE A 27 -2.97 -8.96 5.58
CA ILE A 27 -3.41 -10.20 6.23
C ILE A 27 -4.26 -11.04 5.27
N ASN A 28 -5.19 -10.39 4.56
CA ASN A 28 -6.01 -11.06 3.54
C ASN A 28 -5.15 -11.61 2.39
N TYR A 29 -4.12 -10.87 1.96
CA TYR A 29 -3.17 -11.34 0.95
C TYR A 29 -2.35 -12.54 1.43
N GLN A 30 -1.80 -12.48 2.65
CA GLN A 30 -1.00 -13.56 3.26
C GLN A 30 -1.81 -14.86 3.44
N ALA A 31 -3.13 -14.78 3.58
CA ALA A 31 -4.02 -15.93 3.61
C ALA A 31 -4.32 -16.53 2.22
N SER A 32 -3.90 -15.89 1.14
CA SER A 32 -4.18 -16.33 -0.23
C SER A 32 -3.12 -17.30 -0.76
N GLU A 33 -3.51 -18.11 -1.75
CA GLU A 33 -2.60 -19.02 -2.46
C GLU A 33 -1.43 -18.29 -3.17
N SER A 34 -1.57 -16.99 -3.45
CA SER A 34 -0.54 -16.20 -4.12
C SER A 34 0.62 -15.84 -3.19
N ALA A 35 0.38 -15.75 -1.88
CA ALA A 35 1.42 -15.35 -0.92
C ALA A 35 2.63 -16.30 -0.89
N LYS A 36 2.46 -17.57 -1.32
CA LYS A 36 3.55 -18.56 -1.35
C LYS A 36 4.69 -18.22 -2.32
N TYR A 37 4.50 -17.23 -3.20
CA TYR A 37 5.50 -16.81 -4.19
C TYR A 37 6.35 -15.62 -3.75
N GLU A 38 6.09 -15.05 -2.57
CA GLU A 38 6.79 -13.88 -2.04
C GLU A 38 7.24 -14.13 -0.60
N ASP A 39 8.20 -13.32 -0.13
CA ASP A 39 8.56 -13.33 1.28
C ASP A 39 7.37 -12.87 2.13
N PRO A 40 7.15 -13.46 3.32
CA PRO A 40 6.05 -13.06 4.19
C PRO A 40 6.15 -11.60 4.57
N TRP A 41 5.04 -10.88 4.40
CA TRP A 41 4.90 -9.52 4.89
C TRP A 41 4.75 -9.53 6.41
N PRO A 42 5.33 -8.55 7.12
CA PRO A 42 5.04 -8.36 8.53
C PRO A 42 3.56 -8.00 8.70
N THR A 43 3.00 -8.39 9.84
CA THR A 43 1.58 -8.18 10.16
C THR A 43 1.36 -7.63 11.57
N ALA A 44 2.42 -7.47 12.37
CA ALA A 44 2.32 -6.85 13.68
C ALA A 44 2.07 -5.33 13.56
N ASP A 45 1.32 -4.77 14.51
CA ASP A 45 0.91 -3.36 14.47
C ASP A 45 2.09 -2.40 14.36
N ASP A 46 3.15 -2.61 15.14
CA ASP A 46 4.32 -1.72 15.17
C ASP A 46 5.11 -1.78 13.86
N ASP A 47 5.24 -2.97 13.27
CA ASP A 47 5.87 -3.14 11.96
C ASP A 47 5.06 -2.44 10.86
N MET A 48 3.73 -2.60 10.87
CA MET A 48 2.86 -1.99 9.87
C MET A 48 2.82 -0.47 9.98
N LYS A 49 2.81 0.08 11.20
CA LYS A 49 2.95 1.53 11.42
C LYS A 49 4.28 2.04 10.89
N GLY A 50 5.38 1.30 11.12
CA GLY A 50 6.70 1.62 10.59
C GLY A 50 6.73 1.65 9.07
N ILE A 51 6.13 0.64 8.42
CA ILE A 51 6.03 0.55 6.96
C ILE A 51 5.24 1.71 6.38
N VAL A 52 4.04 2.00 6.91
CA VAL A 52 3.23 3.10 6.38
C VAL A 52 3.89 4.45 6.63
N ALA A 53 4.54 4.64 7.78
CA ALA A 53 5.31 5.85 8.04
C ALA A 53 6.45 6.03 7.03
N TRP A 54 7.12 4.94 6.61
CA TRP A 54 8.14 4.98 5.57
C TRP A 54 7.52 5.26 4.18
N PHE A 55 6.45 4.54 3.81
CA PHE A 55 5.73 4.76 2.55
C PHE A 55 5.24 6.20 2.39
N ALA A 56 4.83 6.85 3.49
CA ALA A 56 4.34 8.23 3.48
C ALA A 56 5.44 9.28 3.23
N GLN A 57 6.73 8.92 3.29
CA GLN A 57 7.83 9.88 3.10
C GLN A 57 8.06 10.28 1.64
N GLY A 58 7.56 9.49 0.68
CA GLY A 58 7.87 9.66 -0.73
C GLY A 58 6.68 9.45 -1.66
N ASP A 59 6.98 9.36 -2.95
CA ASP A 59 6.02 9.13 -4.04
C ASP A 59 6.15 7.74 -4.68
N GLU A 60 7.02 6.89 -4.11
CA GLU A 60 7.29 5.53 -4.60
C GLU A 60 6.20 4.55 -4.20
N PHE A 61 5.49 4.82 -3.10
CA PHE A 61 4.39 3.99 -2.63
C PHE A 61 3.12 4.83 -2.52
N LEU A 62 2.07 4.38 -3.22
CA LEU A 62 0.80 5.08 -3.26
C LEU A 62 -0.31 4.17 -2.75
N ALA A 63 -1.08 4.65 -1.77
CA ALA A 63 -2.26 3.98 -1.26
C ALA A 63 -3.37 3.96 -2.32
N VAL A 64 -4.00 2.80 -2.49
CA VAL A 64 -5.19 2.62 -3.34
C VAL A 64 -6.40 2.51 -2.44
N SER A 65 -7.32 3.46 -2.54
CA SER A 65 -8.52 3.54 -1.70
C SER A 65 -9.82 3.55 -2.52
N LEU A 66 -10.88 2.98 -1.96
CA LEU A 66 -12.23 3.05 -2.53
C LEU A 66 -12.79 4.46 -2.39
N ILE A 67 -13.43 5.00 -3.43
CA ILE A 67 -14.06 6.32 -3.38
C ILE A 67 -15.18 6.38 -2.33
N ASP A 68 -16.01 5.34 -2.27
CA ASP A 68 -17.25 5.37 -1.47
C ASP A 68 -16.98 5.31 0.04
N SER A 69 -15.95 4.59 0.47
CA SER A 69 -15.63 4.38 1.89
C SER A 69 -14.36 5.08 2.34
N GLY A 70 -13.48 5.46 1.42
CA GLY A 70 -12.12 5.93 1.72
C GLY A 70 -11.16 4.82 2.18
N LYS A 71 -11.65 3.57 2.31
CA LYS A 71 -10.87 2.43 2.79
C LYS A 71 -9.70 2.12 1.87
N VAL A 72 -8.49 1.98 2.41
CA VAL A 72 -7.33 1.49 1.65
C VAL A 72 -7.47 -0.02 1.44
N ILE A 73 -7.29 -0.47 0.19
CA ILE A 73 -7.47 -1.87 -0.21
C ILE A 73 -6.20 -2.46 -0.85
N GLY A 74 -5.11 -1.70 -0.86
CA GLY A 74 -3.84 -2.09 -1.46
C GLY A 74 -2.98 -0.87 -1.77
N PHE A 75 -1.94 -1.09 -2.57
CA PHE A 75 -1.00 -0.04 -2.94
C PHE A 75 -0.38 -0.25 -4.31
N VAL A 76 0.19 0.82 -4.86
CA VAL A 76 1.06 0.80 -6.04
C VAL A 76 2.47 1.10 -5.59
N ALA A 77 3.42 0.23 -5.96
CA ALA A 77 4.85 0.46 -5.80
C ALA A 77 5.48 0.86 -7.14
N ILE A 78 6.06 2.05 -7.20
CA ILE A 78 6.78 2.58 -8.34
C ILE A 78 8.27 2.27 -8.12
N ASN A 79 8.70 1.13 -8.65
CA ASN A 79 10.11 0.75 -8.62
C ASN A 79 10.83 1.44 -9.79
N ARG A 80 11.45 2.58 -9.51
CA ARG A 80 12.31 3.25 -10.50
C ARG A 80 13.44 2.29 -10.87
N ARG A 81 13.58 2.03 -12.15
CA ARG A 81 14.74 1.34 -12.71
C ARG A 81 15.57 2.43 -13.38
N ASP A 82 16.84 2.52 -13.03
CA ASP A 82 17.76 3.31 -13.82
C ASP A 82 17.72 2.76 -15.25
N ASP A 83 17.63 3.65 -16.24
CA ASP A 83 17.73 3.28 -17.64
C ASP A 83 19.05 2.50 -17.78
N GLN A 84 18.96 1.18 -18.01
CA GLN A 84 20.13 0.40 -18.37
C GLN A 84 20.55 0.87 -19.76
N VAL A 85 21.48 1.82 -19.78
CA VAL A 85 22.22 2.26 -20.98
C VAL A 85 23.21 1.18 -21.39
#